data_AF-A0A7I0J708-F1
#
_entry.id   AF-A0A7I0J708-F1
#
_cell.length_a   1.000
_cell.length_b   1.000
_cell.length_c   1.000
_cell.angle_alpha   90.00
_cell.angle_beta   90.00
_cell.angle_gamma   90.00
#
_symmetry.space_group_name_H-M   'P 1'
#
loop_
_entity.id
_entity.type
_entity.pdbx_description
1 polymer ?
#
loop_
_entity_poly.entity_id
_entity_poly.type
_entity_poly.pdbx_seq_one_letter_code
_entity_poly.pdbx_strand_id
1 'polypeptide(L)'
;MPKQPTNDNASYFEFDVMREAFNRWVDEDKVPEDQWRPRATKLVRIVTGDDYVDPNVVEWIIRKSPGDHAPRRSIRGKPQR
;
A
#
# COMPACT_ATOMS: atom_id res chain seq x y z
N MET A 1 -14.44 30.95 9.70
CA MET A 1 -13.46 30.14 8.94
C MET A 1 -13.06 28.96 9.81
N PRO A 2 -13.59 27.74 9.61
CA PRO A 2 -13.12 26.61 10.38
C PRO A 2 -11.75 26.20 9.83
N LYS A 3 -10.71 26.55 10.60
CA LYS A 3 -9.37 26.01 10.45
C LYS A 3 -9.51 24.58 10.98
N GLN A 4 -9.68 23.62 10.09
CA GLN A 4 -9.69 22.22 10.50
C GLN A 4 -8.35 21.92 11.18
N PRO A 5 -8.34 21.28 12.35
CA PRO A 5 -7.10 20.95 13.02
C PRO A 5 -6.32 20.01 12.11
N THR A 6 -5.06 20.39 11.83
CA THR A 6 -4.06 19.54 11.20
C THR A 6 -3.99 18.25 12.00
N ASN A 7 -4.69 17.23 11.51
CA ASN A 7 -4.66 15.91 12.08
C ASN A 7 -3.56 15.19 11.31
N ASP A 8 -2.29 15.47 11.62
CA ASP A 8 -1.12 14.80 11.01
C ASP A 8 -1.17 13.27 11.15
N ASN A 9 -2.05 12.74 12.02
CA ASN A 9 -2.37 11.32 12.15
C ASN A 9 -3.48 10.80 11.23
N ALA A 10 -4.37 11.65 10.71
CA ALA A 10 -5.39 11.22 9.74
C ALA A 10 -4.74 10.76 8.43
N SER A 11 -3.73 11.50 7.97
CA SER A 11 -3.02 11.20 6.73
C SER A 11 -2.41 9.79 6.76
N TYR A 12 -1.74 9.39 7.84
CA TYR A 12 -1.08 8.07 7.89
C TYR A 12 -2.09 6.91 7.85
N PHE A 13 -3.20 7.05 8.57
CA PHE A 13 -4.27 6.03 8.56
C PHE A 13 -4.94 5.91 7.19
N GLU A 14 -5.24 7.04 6.54
CA GLU A 14 -5.82 7.05 5.20
C GLU A 14 -4.88 6.41 4.16
N PHE A 15 -3.56 6.66 4.26
CA PHE A 15 -2.57 6.01 3.41
C PHE A 15 -2.45 4.50 3.64
N ASP A 16 -2.56 4.01 4.89
CA ASP A 16 -2.53 2.56 5.16
C ASP A 16 -3.78 1.85 4.61
N VAL A 17 -4.97 2.46 4.77
CA VAL A 17 -6.23 1.96 4.17
C VAL A 17 -6.15 1.95 2.64
N MET A 18 -5.61 3.01 2.02
CA MET A 18 -5.37 3.07 0.58
C MET A 18 -4.43 1.95 0.12
N ARG A 19 -3.37 1.67 0.89
CA ARG A 19 -2.44 0.58 0.60
C ARG A 19 -3.13 -0.78 0.64
N GLU A 20 -3.93 -1.05 1.66
CA GLU A 20 -4.65 -2.32 1.77
C GLU A 20 -5.69 -2.48 0.64
N ALA A 21 -6.46 -1.44 0.35
CA ALA A 21 -7.43 -1.44 -0.75
C ALA A 21 -6.75 -1.64 -2.10
N PHE A 22 -5.61 -0.98 -2.33
CA PHE A 22 -4.83 -1.13 -3.55
C PHE A 22 -4.27 -2.56 -3.69
N ASN A 23 -3.64 -3.09 -2.64
CA ASN A 23 -3.08 -4.45 -2.65
C ASN A 23 -4.16 -5.52 -2.90
N ARG A 24 -5.33 -5.35 -2.29
CA ARG A 24 -6.47 -6.23 -2.51
C ARG A 24 -6.95 -6.15 -3.96
N TRP A 25 -7.12 -4.93 -4.49
CA TRP A 25 -7.58 -4.74 -5.87
C TRP A 25 -6.60 -5.28 -6.90
N VAL A 26 -5.28 -5.09 -6.74
CA VAL A 26 -4.30 -5.65 -7.67
C VAL A 26 -4.24 -7.18 -7.62
N ASP A 27 -4.51 -7.78 -6.46
CA ASP A 27 -4.58 -9.23 -6.33
C ASP A 27 -5.87 -9.82 -6.92
N GLU A 28 -7.02 -9.17 -6.68
CA GLU A 28 -8.33 -9.57 -7.20
C GLU A 28 -8.41 -9.39 -8.73
N ASP A 29 -7.95 -8.25 -9.25
CA ASP A 29 -8.00 -7.90 -10.68
C ASP A 29 -6.77 -8.43 -11.46
N LYS A 30 -5.85 -9.13 -10.79
CA LYS A 30 -4.58 -9.66 -11.34
C LYS A 30 -3.82 -8.62 -12.16
N VAL A 31 -3.74 -7.40 -11.62
CA VAL A 31 -3.09 -6.28 -12.28
C VAL A 31 -1.59 -6.57 -12.39
N PRO A 32 -0.96 -6.43 -13.57
CA PRO A 32 0.48 -6.58 -13.70
C PRO A 32 1.22 -5.41 -13.03
N GLU A 33 2.41 -5.69 -12.46
CA GLU A 33 3.22 -4.73 -11.69
C GLU A 33 3.56 -3.45 -12.47
N ASP A 34 3.72 -3.57 -13.79
CA ASP A 34 3.96 -2.43 -14.70
C ASP A 34 2.83 -1.38 -14.63
N GLN A 35 1.60 -1.83 -14.35
CA GLN A 35 0.44 -0.97 -14.17
C GLN A 35 0.23 -0.50 -12.72
N TRP A 36 0.99 -1.00 -11.75
CA TRP A 36 0.77 -0.66 -10.35
C TRP A 36 1.09 0.80 -10.07
N ARG A 37 2.24 1.28 -10.52
CA ARG A 37 2.66 2.68 -10.38
C ARG A 37 1.61 3.67 -10.91
N PRO A 38 1.20 3.62 -12.19
CA PRO A 38 0.23 4.58 -12.72
C PRO A 38 -1.14 4.49 -12.04
N ARG A 39 -1.57 3.30 -11.61
CA ARG A 39 -2.84 3.12 -10.90
C ARG A 39 -2.79 3.64 -9.46
N ALA A 40 -1.69 3.40 -8.74
CA ALA A 40 -1.47 3.92 -7.39
C ALA A 40 -1.36 5.45 -7.40
N THR A 41 -0.64 6.05 -8.36
CA THR A 41 -0.61 7.50 -8.53
C THR A 41 -2.02 8.06 -8.73
N LYS A 42 -2.82 7.44 -9.60
CA LYS A 42 -4.20 7.87 -9.83
C LYS A 42 -5.07 7.76 -8.58
N LEU A 43 -4.92 6.68 -7.80
CA LEU A 43 -5.62 6.48 -6.54
C LEU A 43 -5.31 7.61 -5.54
N VAL A 44 -4.03 7.91 -5.33
CA VAL A 44 -3.61 8.99 -4.41
C VAL A 44 -4.13 10.35 -4.85
N ARG A 45 -4.12 10.66 -6.16
CA ARG A 45 -4.72 11.89 -6.68
C ARG A 45 -6.21 12.00 -6.36
N ILE A 46 -6.95 10.90 -6.52
CA ILE A 46 -8.40 10.88 -6.27
C ILE A 46 -8.70 11.10 -4.79
N VAL A 47 -7.92 10.48 -3.90
CA VAL A 47 -8.16 10.54 -2.45
C VAL A 47 -7.69 11.84 -1.84
N THR A 48 -6.48 12.30 -2.18
CA THR A 48 -5.90 13.55 -1.66
C THR A 48 -6.51 14.78 -2.34
N GLY A 49 -7.04 14.64 -3.57
CA GLY A 49 -7.48 15.76 -4.39
C GLY A 49 -6.34 16.66 -4.90
N ASP A 50 -5.10 16.23 -4.70
CA ASP A 50 -3.89 16.96 -5.10
C ASP A 50 -3.35 16.40 -6.42
N ASP A 51 -2.88 17.29 -7.30
CA ASP A 51 -2.28 16.90 -8.59
C ASP A 51 -0.85 16.38 -8.40
N TYR A 52 -0.15 16.89 -7.39
CA TYR A 52 1.18 16.48 -7.03
C TYR A 52 1.12 15.26 -6.10
N VAL A 53 1.52 14.11 -6.64
CA VAL A 53 1.68 12.88 -5.86
C VAL A 53 3.16 12.62 -5.68
N ASP A 54 3.56 12.53 -4.41
CA ASP A 54 4.94 12.22 -4.08
C ASP A 54 5.28 10.78 -4.51
N PRO A 55 6.32 10.58 -5.33
CA PRO A 55 6.65 9.26 -5.86
C PRO A 55 7.01 8.27 -4.75
N ASN A 56 7.50 8.76 -3.61
CA ASN A 56 7.82 7.92 -2.45
C ASN A 56 6.55 7.32 -1.81
N VAL A 57 5.43 8.03 -1.84
CA VAL A 57 4.12 7.52 -1.38
C VAL A 57 3.62 6.42 -2.31
N VAL A 58 3.79 6.60 -3.63
CA VAL A 58 3.43 5.59 -4.63
C VAL A 58 4.26 4.32 -4.41
N GLU A 59 5.57 4.46 -4.24
CA GLU A 59 6.49 3.35 -3.96
C GLU A 59 6.11 2.64 -2.65
N TRP A 60 5.68 3.38 -1.63
CA TRP A 60 5.22 2.80 -0.36
C TRP A 60 3.90 2.04 -0.48
N ILE A 61 2.97 2.49 -1.32
CA ILE A 61 1.68 1.83 -1.58
C ILE A 61 1.87 0.53 -2.38
N ILE A 62 2.70 0.55 -3.42
CA ILE A 62 2.99 -0.63 -4.26
C ILE A 62 3.89 -1.64 -3.54
N ARG A 63 4.62 -1.20 -2.50
CA ARG A 63 5.48 -2.08 -1.72
C ARG A 63 4.61 -3.03 -0.91
N LYS A 64 4.49 -4.27 -1.40
CA LYS A 64 4.05 -5.40 -0.58
C LYS A 64 4.91 -5.43 0.67
N SER A 65 4.26 -5.43 1.84
CA SER A 65 4.94 -5.68 3.11
C SER A 65 5.78 -6.95 2.97
N PRO A 66 7.05 -6.96 3.44
CA PRO A 66 7.98 -8.09 3.26
C PRO A 66 7.54 -9.42 3.91
N GLY A 67 6.31 -9.51 4.43
CA GLY A 67 5.70 -10.74 4.93
C GLY A 67 4.97 -11.59 3.89
N ASP A 68 4.73 -11.10 2.67
CA ASP A 68 3.96 -11.84 1.64
C ASP A 68 4.86 -12.64 0.66
N HIS A 69 6.17 -12.38 0.66
CA HIS A 69 7.17 -13.15 -0.09
C HIS A 69 8.17 -13.85 0.83
N ALA A 70 7.73 -14.31 1.99
CA ALA A 70 8.41 -15.39 2.69
C ALA A 70 7.63 -16.67 2.40
N PRO A 71 8.21 -17.71 1.77
CA PRO A 71 7.60 -19.02 1.83
C PRO A 71 7.41 -19.31 3.31
N ARG A 72 6.15 -19.51 3.74
CA ARG A 72 5.81 -19.84 5.13
C ARG A 72 6.79 -20.90 5.58
N ARG A 73 7.75 -20.49 6.42
CA ARG A 73 8.89 -21.32 6.81
C ARG A 73 8.28 -22.59 7.38
N SER A 74 8.38 -23.66 6.60
CA SER A 74 7.90 -24.98 6.99
C SER A 74 8.61 -25.32 8.30
N ILE A 75 7.88 -25.21 9.40
CA ILE A 75 8.22 -25.82 10.67
C ILE A 75 8.05 -27.33 10.53
N ARG A 76 8.84 -27.96 9.66
CA ARG A 76 8.92 -29.42 9.54
C ARG A 76 10.31 -29.86 9.96
N GLY A 77 10.34 -30.51 11.12
CA GLY A 77 11.38 -31.46 11.50
C GLY A 77 12.58 -30.88 12.23
N LYS A 78 12.53 -30.89 13.57
CA LYS A 78 13.74 -31.16 14.35
C LYS A 78 14.05 -32.65 14.19
N PRO A 79 15.21 -33.08 13.65
CA PRO A 79 15.72 -34.39 13.97
C PRO A 79 16.36 -34.30 15.36
N GLN A 80 15.68 -34.89 16.35
CA GLN A 80 16.30 -35.20 17.64
C GLN A 80 17.28 -36.35 17.36
N ARG A 81 18.58 -36.08 17.46
CA ARG A 81 19.63 -37.10 17.51
C ARG A 81 20.15 -37.18 18.94
#